data_AF-A0A2T6DKZ7-F1
#
_entry.id   AF-A0A2T6DKZ7-F1
#
_cell.length_a   1.000
_cell.length_b   1.000
_cell.length_c   1.000
_cell.angle_alpha   90.00
_cell.angle_beta   90.00
_cell.angle_gamma   90.00
#
_symmetry.space_group_name_H-M   'P 1'
#
loop_
_entity.id
_entity.type
_entity.pdbx_description
1 polymer ?
#
loop_
_entity_poly.entity_id
_entity_poly.type
_entity_poly.pdbx_seq_one_letter_code
_entity_poly.pdbx_strand_id
1 'polypeptide(L)'
;MCAILFGVLLLVWPLFAFGAIFIFDAPITSRGDAANRYLFAFSIWLYPILYFLSVLIARRLLKAGLGAWTILLPFLLPAVPPLICVLEFTSNAAS
;
A
#
# COMPACT_ATOMS: atom_id res chain seq x y z
N MET A 1 -16.39 -16.71 0.11
CA MET A 1 -16.61 -15.29 0.47
C MET A 1 -15.29 -14.54 0.68
N CYS A 2 -14.39 -14.96 1.58
CA CYS A 2 -13.14 -14.24 1.84
C CYS A 2 -12.20 -14.08 0.62
N ALA A 3 -12.13 -15.07 -0.28
CA ALA A 3 -11.26 -15.00 -1.46
C ALA A 3 -11.64 -13.89 -2.46
N ILE A 4 -12.94 -13.61 -2.62
CA ILE A 4 -13.44 -12.53 -3.50
C ILE A 4 -13.17 -11.17 -2.84
N LEU A 5 -13.46 -11.04 -1.54
CA LEU A 5 -13.13 -9.86 -0.74
C LEU A 5 -11.65 -9.54 -0.77
N PHE A 6 -10.81 -10.58 -0.68
CA PHE A 6 -9.38 -10.46 -0.87
C PHE A 6 -9.06 -9.99 -2.31
N GLY A 7 -9.54 -10.65 -3.36
CA GLY A 7 -9.27 -10.25 -4.75
C GLY A 7 -9.62 -8.79 -5.07
N VAL A 8 -10.73 -8.27 -4.54
CA VAL A 8 -11.15 -6.86 -4.74
C VAL A 8 -10.14 -5.87 -4.17
N LEU A 9 -9.47 -6.19 -3.07
CA LEU A 9 -8.47 -5.30 -2.46
C LEU A 9 -7.20 -5.18 -3.28
N LEU A 10 -6.85 -6.22 -4.04
CA LEU A 10 -5.75 -6.14 -5.01
C LEU A 10 -6.04 -5.10 -6.10
N LEU A 11 -7.32 -4.75 -6.35
CA LEU A 11 -7.70 -3.70 -7.32
C LEU A 11 -7.39 -2.28 -6.82
N VAL A 12 -7.07 -2.09 -5.54
CA VAL A 12 -6.63 -0.79 -5.02
C VAL A 12 -5.18 -0.50 -5.48
N TRP A 13 -4.36 -1.53 -5.66
CA TRP A 13 -2.99 -1.40 -6.16
C TRP A 13 -2.88 -0.70 -7.53
N PRO A 14 -3.62 -1.10 -8.59
CA PRO A 14 -3.56 -0.42 -9.88
C PRO A 14 -4.06 1.03 -9.81
N LEU A 15 -4.93 1.39 -8.87
CA LEU A 15 -5.31 2.80 -8.65
C LEU A 15 -4.13 3.61 -8.12
N PHE A 16 -3.38 3.09 -7.15
CA PHE A 16 -2.15 3.73 -6.68
C PHE A 16 -1.07 3.79 -7.76
N ALA A 17 -0.91 2.72 -8.54
CA ALA A 17 0.04 2.70 -9.66
C ALA A 17 -0.32 3.72 -10.74
N PHE A 18 -1.62 3.89 -11.06
CA PHE A 18 -2.09 4.91 -11.97
C PHE A 18 -1.85 6.32 -11.43
N GLY A 19 -2.19 6.58 -10.18
CA GLY A 19 -1.92 7.86 -9.52
C GLY A 19 -0.44 8.24 -9.50
N ALA A 20 0.45 7.24 -9.41
CA ALA A 20 1.89 7.43 -9.44
C ALA A 20 2.39 8.13 -10.71
N ILE A 21 1.75 7.87 -11.85
CA ILE A 21 2.15 8.45 -13.15
C ILE A 21 2.19 9.97 -13.04
N PHE A 22 1.19 10.59 -12.42
CA PHE A 22 1.12 12.05 -12.23
C PHE A 22 2.22 12.57 -11.29
N ILE A 23 2.59 11.79 -10.26
CA ILE A 23 3.67 12.15 -9.32
C ILE A 23 5.03 12.07 -10.01
N PHE A 24 5.23 11.07 -10.88
CA PHE A 24 6.48 10.92 -11.63
C PHE A 24 6.62 11.93 -12.78
N ASP A 25 5.50 12.38 -13.36
CA ASP A 25 5.49 13.37 -14.45
C ASP A 25 5.70 14.82 -13.99
N ALA A 26 5.46 15.12 -12.70
CA ALA A 26 5.70 16.44 -12.15
C ALA A 26 7.19 16.87 -12.30
N PRO A 27 7.53 18.16 -12.38
CA PRO A 27 8.92 18.60 -12.37
C PRO A 27 9.61 18.32 -11.03
N ILE A 28 10.87 17.86 -11.05
CA ILE A 28 11.67 17.64 -9.83
C ILE A 28 12.34 18.97 -9.47
N THR A 29 11.91 19.58 -8.35
CA THR A 29 12.42 20.88 -7.90
C THR A 29 13.53 20.77 -6.86
N SER A 30 13.62 19.64 -6.15
CA SER A 30 14.61 19.42 -5.10
C SER A 30 15.10 17.96 -5.04
N ARG A 31 16.23 17.74 -4.35
CA ARG A 31 16.70 16.37 -4.04
C ARG A 31 15.71 15.60 -3.16
N GLY A 32 14.96 16.30 -2.31
CA GLY A 32 13.91 15.70 -1.48
C GLY A 32 12.76 15.15 -2.31
N ASP A 33 12.34 15.87 -3.37
CA ASP A 33 11.29 15.41 -4.28
C ASP A 33 11.69 14.13 -5.01
N ALA A 34 12.96 14.03 -5.42
CA ALA A 34 13.49 12.82 -6.04
C ALA A 34 13.45 11.61 -5.09
N ALA A 35 13.88 11.79 -3.83
CA ALA A 35 13.84 10.73 -2.81
C ALA A 35 12.39 10.28 -2.52
N ASN A 36 11.46 11.24 -2.37
CA ASN A 36 10.04 10.96 -2.13
C ASN A 36 9.40 10.17 -3.28
N ARG A 37 9.77 10.46 -4.53
CA ARG A 37 9.32 9.67 -5.69
C ARG A 37 9.80 8.23 -5.65
N TYR A 38 11.07 8.00 -5.33
CA TYR A 38 11.59 6.64 -5.21
C TYR A 38 10.93 5.87 -4.07
N LEU A 39 10.69 6.52 -2.93
CA LEU A 39 9.94 5.93 -1.82
C LEU A 39 8.49 5.59 -2.22
N PHE A 40 7.82 6.48 -2.96
CA PHE A 40 6.46 6.24 -3.44
C PHE A 40 6.39 5.08 -4.44
N ALA A 41 7.32 5.01 -5.40
CA ALA A 41 7.46 3.85 -6.31
C ALA A 41 7.67 2.57 -5.51
N PHE A 42 8.60 2.58 -4.56
CA PHE A 42 8.91 1.41 -3.75
C PHE A 42 7.67 0.93 -2.99
N SER A 43 6.91 1.84 -2.38
CA SER A 43 5.65 1.55 -1.68
C SER A 43 4.59 0.91 -2.59
N ILE A 44 4.47 1.33 -3.85
CA ILE A 44 3.56 0.73 -4.83
C ILE A 44 3.98 -0.71 -5.15
N TRP A 45 5.27 -0.96 -5.36
CA TRP A 45 5.76 -2.31 -5.65
C TRP A 45 5.71 -3.24 -4.44
N LEU A 46 5.83 -2.68 -3.24
CA LEU A 46 5.74 -3.42 -1.98
C LEU A 46 4.30 -3.87 -1.66
N TYR A 47 3.30 -3.12 -2.13
CA TYR A 47 1.88 -3.39 -1.87
C TYR A 47 1.45 -4.85 -2.19
N PRO A 48 1.61 -5.38 -3.42
CA PRO A 48 1.18 -6.75 -3.73
C PRO A 48 1.94 -7.82 -2.92
N ILE A 49 3.20 -7.55 -2.55
CA ILE A 49 4.02 -8.45 -1.72
C ILE A 49 3.45 -8.52 -0.31
N LEU A 50 3.23 -7.38 0.34
CA LEU A 50 2.64 -7.31 1.68
C LEU A 50 1.21 -7.83 1.71
N TYR A 51 0.46 -7.57 0.64
CA TYR A 51 -0.88 -8.11 0.45
C TYR A 51 -0.87 -9.64 0.41
N PHE A 52 0.02 -10.25 -0.38
CA PHE A 52 0.14 -11.71 -0.44
C PHE A 52 0.57 -12.31 0.90
N LEU A 53 1.57 -11.72 1.55
CA LEU A 53 2.05 -12.16 2.86
C LEU A 53 0.96 -12.07 3.93
N SER A 54 0.23 -10.97 3.98
CA SER A 54 -0.86 -10.78 4.94
C SER A 54 -2.02 -11.74 4.71
N VAL A 55 -2.35 -12.08 3.46
CA VAL A 55 -3.35 -13.13 3.16
C VAL A 55 -2.88 -14.51 3.63
N LEU A 56 -1.61 -14.87 3.41
CA LEU A 56 -1.05 -16.13 3.90
C LEU A 56 -1.08 -16.21 5.43
N ILE A 57 -0.68 -15.13 6.10
CA ILE A 57 -0.70 -15.02 7.56
C ILE A 57 -2.15 -15.11 8.06
N ALA A 58 -3.07 -14.30 7.54
CA ALA A 58 -4.48 -14.32 7.93
C ALA A 58 -5.09 -15.72 7.77
N ARG A 59 -4.80 -16.43 6.68
CA ARG A 59 -5.24 -17.82 6.48
C ARG A 59 -4.70 -18.78 7.53
N ARG A 60 -3.42 -18.65 7.91
CA ARG A 60 -2.82 -19.49 8.96
C ARG A 60 -3.41 -19.19 10.34
N LEU A 61 -3.60 -17.91 10.66
CA LEU A 61 -4.16 -17.48 11.95
C LEU A 61 -5.63 -17.90 12.10
N LEU A 62 -6.44 -17.76 11.05
CA LEU A 62 -7.83 -18.25 11.05
C LEU A 62 -7.91 -19.77 11.24
N LYS A 63 -7.00 -20.53 10.61
CA LYS A 63 -6.90 -21.99 10.84
C LYS A 63 -6.50 -22.34 12.28
N ALA A 64 -5.76 -21.46 12.95
CA ALA A 64 -5.39 -21.61 14.36
C ALA A 64 -6.49 -21.16 15.33
N GLY A 65 -7.67 -20.76 14.84
CA GLY A 65 -8.79 -20.32 15.67
C GLY A 65 -8.67 -18.90 16.22
N LEU A 66 -7.73 -18.09 15.70
CA LEU A 66 -7.63 -16.68 16.08
C LEU A 66 -8.81 -15.87 15.54
N GLY A 67 -9.20 -14.84 16.30
CA GLY A 67 -10.44 -14.10 16.10
C GLY A 67 -10.60 -13.45 14.73
N ALA A 68 -11.85 -13.07 14.43
CA ALA A 68 -12.27 -12.49 13.15
C ALA A 68 -11.48 -11.24 12.72
N TRP A 69 -10.86 -10.53 13.67
CA TRP A 69 -9.99 -9.37 13.41
C TRP A 69 -8.79 -9.70 12.50
N THR A 70 -8.36 -10.96 12.43
CA THR A 70 -7.29 -11.42 11.52
C THR A 70 -7.66 -11.26 10.04
N ILE A 71 -8.95 -11.09 9.71
CA ILE A 71 -9.41 -10.79 8.35
C ILE A 71 -9.02 -9.38 7.92
N LEU A 72 -8.73 -8.47 8.86
CA LEU A 72 -8.32 -7.08 8.55
C LEU A 72 -6.84 -6.96 8.16
N LEU A 73 -6.01 -7.97 8.45
CA LEU A 73 -4.57 -7.95 8.15
C LEU A 73 -4.28 -7.64 6.66
N PRO A 74 -4.98 -8.27 5.70
CA PRO A 74 -4.82 -7.96 4.28
C PRO A 74 -5.31 -6.57 3.84
N PHE A 75 -6.03 -5.85 4.70
CA PHE A 75 -6.45 -4.48 4.46
C PHE A 75 -5.41 -3.50 4.99
N LEU A 76 -4.95 -3.71 6.22
CA LEU A 76 -4.12 -2.75 6.93
C LEU A 76 -2.67 -2.82 6.48
N LEU A 77 -2.10 -4.03 6.42
CA LEU A 77 -0.66 -4.19 6.21
C LEU A 77 -0.15 -3.63 4.87
N PRO A 78 -0.79 -3.90 3.71
CA PRO A 78 -0.35 -3.35 2.44
C PRO A 78 -0.69 -1.86 2.27
N ALA A 79 -1.67 -1.33 3.02
CA ALA A 79 -2.04 0.08 2.95
C ALA A 79 -1.06 0.99 3.72
N VAL A 80 -0.31 0.48 4.69
CA VAL A 80 0.60 1.29 5.52
C VAL A 80 1.67 2.02 4.70
N PRO A 81 2.46 1.37 3.83
CA PRO A 81 3.51 2.07 3.08
C PRO A 81 3.01 3.22 2.19
N PRO A 82 1.99 3.04 1.32
CA PRO A 82 1.51 4.15 0.51
C PRO A 82 0.84 5.24 1.37
N LEU A 83 0.19 4.89 2.48
CA LEU A 83 -0.41 5.89 3.37
C LEU A 83 0.66 6.78 4.02
N ILE A 84 1.76 6.20 4.49
CA ILE A 84 2.90 6.95 5.04
C ILE A 84 3.49 7.88 3.97
N CYS A 85 3.74 7.38 2.76
CA CYS A 85 4.28 8.21 1.69
C CYS A 85 3.33 9.37 1.31
N VAL A 86 2.01 9.14 1.30
CA VAL A 86 1.03 10.21 1.04
C VAL A 86 1.07 11.25 2.16
N LEU A 87 1.11 10.82 3.43
CA LEU A 87 1.17 11.74 4.58
C LEU A 87 2.43 12.60 4.54
N GLU A 88 3.60 12.00 4.29
CA GLU A 88 4.87 12.72 4.15
C GLU A 88 4.86 13.71 2.96
N PHE A 89 4.23 13.34 1.85
CA PHE A 89 4.10 14.23 0.71
C PHE A 89 3.21 15.44 1.03
N THR A 90 2.06 15.22 1.68
CA THR A 90 1.14 16.29 2.06
C THR A 90 1.70 17.22 3.14
N SER A 91 2.50 16.71 4.08
CA SER A 91 3.14 17.56 5.10
C SER A 91 4.19 18.48 4.51
N ASN A 92 4.98 17.99 3.55
CA ASN A 92 6.01 18.79 2.88
C ASN A 92 5.44 19.82 1.89
N ALA A 93 4.23 19.59 1.37
CA ALA A 93 3.55 20.55 0.49
C ALA A 93 2.91 21.72 1.25
N ALA A 94 2.74 21.60 2.57
CA ALA A 94 2.11 22.61 3.43
C ALA A 94 3.11 23.57 4.12
N SER A 95 4.41 23.31 3.98
CA SER A 95 5.52 24.12 4.52
C SER A 95 6.17 24.99 3.46
#